data_AF-A0A370DRI7-F1
#
_entry.id   AF-A0A370DRI7-F1
#
_cell.length_a   1.000
_cell.length_b   1.000
_cell.length_c   1.000
_cell.angle_alpha   90.00
_cell.angle_beta   90.00
_cell.angle_gamma   90.00
#
_symmetry.space_group_name_H-M   'P 1'
#
loop_
_entity.id
_entity.type
_entity.pdbx_description
1 polymer ?
#
loop_
_entity_poly.entity_id
_entity_poly.type
_entity_poly.pdbx_seq_one_letter_code
_entity_poly.pdbx_strand_id
1 'polypeptide(L)'
;MCKTCWTITALMLIVILGMAYKFIVVGSVEQATDGRLSLQLEPAEKDLVMAEMRAFLVTVQQINEGVVQDDMKKVADAARKVGRAAQEAVPVSLMGKLPLDFKKLGFDTHTKFDSLALDAEQFGDKEQTLGALTELMQNCISCHAGYRIDLVME
;
A
#
# COMPACT_ATOMS: atom_id res chain seq x y z
N MET A 1 4.38 5.35 49.25
CA MET A 1 4.17 5.09 47.81
C MET A 1 5.09 6.03 47.02
N CYS A 2 5.98 5.45 46.22
CA CYS A 2 7.19 6.11 45.73
C CYS A 2 6.88 7.05 44.55
N LYS A 3 6.79 8.36 44.81
CA LYS A 3 6.57 9.39 43.78
C LYS A 3 7.61 9.32 42.66
N THR A 4 8.84 8.99 43.01
CA THR A 4 9.97 8.80 42.08
C THR A 4 9.79 7.60 41.14
N CYS A 5 9.21 6.48 41.62
CA CYS A 5 8.88 5.36 40.73
C CYS A 5 7.80 5.76 39.72
N TRP A 6 6.77 6.49 40.15
CA TRP A 6 5.69 6.92 39.27
C TRP A 6 6.17 7.93 38.22
N THR A 7 7.06 8.86 38.60
CA THR A 7 7.68 9.78 37.63
C THR A 7 8.55 9.05 36.61
N ILE A 8 9.33 8.04 37.05
CA ILE A 8 10.17 7.24 36.13
C ILE A 8 9.29 6.43 35.17
N THR A 9 8.23 5.79 35.67
CA THR A 9 7.30 5.03 34.82
C THR A 9 6.58 5.96 33.83
N ALA A 10 6.14 7.14 34.26
CA ALA A 10 5.51 8.11 33.36
C ALA A 10 6.48 8.59 32.27
N LEU A 11 7.74 8.89 32.62
CA LEU A 11 8.77 9.28 31.65
C LEU A 11 9.08 8.16 30.66
N MET A 12 9.23 6.92 31.13
CA MET A 12 9.44 5.74 30.28
C MET A 12 8.27 5.55 29.31
N LEU A 13 7.02 5.67 29.77
CA LEU A 13 5.84 5.57 28.91
C LEU A 13 5.83 6.65 27.83
N ILE A 14 6.18 7.89 28.15
CA ILE A 14 6.28 8.99 27.17
C ILE A 14 7.33 8.68 26.11
N VAL A 15 8.51 8.20 26.52
CA VAL A 15 9.59 7.83 25.58
C VAL A 15 9.17 6.68 24.68
N ILE A 16 8.52 5.65 25.22
CA ILE A 16 7.99 4.52 24.45
C ILE A 16 6.94 4.98 23.44
N LEU A 17 5.99 5.81 23.85
CA LEU A 17 4.97 6.37 22.96
C LEU A 17 5.58 7.25 21.86
N GLY A 18 6.60 8.04 22.19
CA GLY A 18 7.32 8.87 21.22
C GLY A 18 8.07 8.03 20.18
N MET A 19 8.77 6.97 20.61
CA MET A 19 9.42 6.03 19.70
C MET A 19 8.41 5.29 18.85
N ALA A 20 7.32 4.78 19.45
CA ALA A 20 6.25 4.11 18.70
C ALA A 20 5.66 5.01 17.62
N TYR A 21 5.41 6.29 17.93
CA TYR A 21 4.95 7.27 16.95
C TYR A 21 5.94 7.44 15.80
N LYS A 22 7.24 7.63 16.10
CA LYS A 22 8.28 7.82 15.08
C LYS A 22 8.41 6.60 14.16
N PHE A 23 8.49 5.39 14.71
CA PHE A 23 8.74 4.19 13.91
C PHE A 23 7.49 3.61 13.26
N ILE A 24 6.30 3.74 13.86
CA ILE A 24 5.08 3.12 13.33
C ILE A 24 4.30 4.08 12.42
N VAL A 25 4.17 5.35 12.83
CA VAL A 25 3.33 6.35 12.15
C VAL A 25 4.13 7.05 11.06
N VAL A 26 5.27 7.64 11.43
CA VAL A 26 6.11 8.41 10.50
C VAL A 26 6.91 7.48 9.57
N GLY A 27 7.47 6.39 10.09
CA GLY A 27 8.31 5.48 9.32
C GLY A 27 9.70 6.05 8.99
N SER A 28 10.44 5.34 8.15
CA SER A 28 11.78 5.72 7.68
C SER A 28 11.67 6.57 6.41
N VAL A 29 11.35 7.85 6.58
CA VAL A 29 11.13 8.78 5.46
C VAL A 29 11.87 10.10 5.60
N GLU A 30 12.18 10.69 4.45
CA GLU A 30 12.77 12.01 4.32
C GLU A 30 11.92 12.92 3.42
N GLN A 31 11.98 14.23 3.62
CA GLN A 31 11.29 15.18 2.75
C GLN A 31 12.09 15.37 1.46
N ALA A 32 11.46 15.09 0.32
CA ALA A 32 12.07 15.28 -0.99
C ALA A 32 11.92 16.71 -1.51
N THR A 33 12.78 17.08 -2.47
CA THR A 33 12.81 18.41 -3.10
C THR A 33 11.57 18.72 -3.95
N ASP A 34 10.83 17.70 -4.37
CA ASP A 34 9.58 17.83 -5.14
C ASP A 34 8.32 17.82 -4.26
N GLY A 35 8.48 17.89 -2.94
CA GLY A 35 7.37 17.94 -1.98
C GLY A 35 6.85 16.57 -1.52
N ARG A 36 7.35 15.47 -2.08
CA ARG A 36 6.97 14.11 -1.67
C ARG A 36 7.75 13.62 -0.46
N LEU A 37 7.23 12.58 0.19
CA LEU A 37 7.96 11.80 1.18
C LEU A 37 8.78 10.72 0.47
N SER A 38 10.08 10.76 0.68
CA SER A 38 11.02 9.76 0.20
C SER A 38 11.05 8.57 1.16
N LEU A 39 10.59 7.43 0.67
CA LEU A 39 10.72 6.14 1.33
C LEU A 39 12.14 5.64 1.16
N GLN A 40 12.87 5.50 2.26
CA GLN A 40 14.27 5.07 2.28
C GLN A 40 14.31 3.54 2.37
N LEU A 41 14.52 2.88 1.24
CA LEU A 41 14.46 1.41 1.11
C LEU A 41 15.79 0.80 0.68
N GLU A 42 16.07 -0.42 1.12
CA GLU A 42 17.19 -1.20 0.59
C GLU A 42 16.92 -1.60 -0.87
N PRO A 43 17.94 -1.93 -1.68
CA PRO A 43 17.75 -2.33 -3.08
C PRO A 43 16.70 -3.44 -3.26
N ALA A 44 16.77 -4.51 -2.46
CA ALA A 44 15.82 -5.62 -2.53
C ALA A 44 14.39 -5.22 -2.13
N GLU A 45 14.24 -4.29 -1.18
CA GLU A 45 12.94 -3.77 -0.74
C GLU A 45 12.31 -2.90 -1.82
N LYS A 46 13.11 -2.02 -2.44
CA LYS A 46 12.69 -1.21 -3.58
C LYS A 46 12.25 -2.09 -4.74
N ASP A 47 13.03 -3.11 -5.09
CA ASP A 47 12.70 -4.02 -6.19
C ASP A 47 11.38 -4.76 -5.96
N LEU A 48 11.11 -5.15 -4.71
CA LEU A 48 9.85 -5.78 -4.34
C LEU A 48 8.65 -4.83 -4.54
N VAL A 49 8.72 -3.60 -4.01
CA VAL A 49 7.66 -2.61 -4.17
C VAL A 49 7.45 -2.27 -5.65
N MET A 50 8.53 -2.07 -6.40
CA MET A 50 8.45 -1.77 -7.83
C MET A 50 7.92 -2.95 -8.65
N ALA A 51 8.13 -4.21 -8.21
CA ALA A 51 7.55 -5.39 -8.83
C ALA A 51 6.04 -5.44 -8.63
N GLU A 52 5.58 -5.14 -7.42
CA GLU A 52 4.16 -5.03 -7.11
C GLU A 52 3.47 -3.92 -7.91
N MET A 53 4.08 -2.73 -8.00
CA MET A 53 3.56 -1.63 -8.83
C MET A 53 3.45 -2.01 -10.31
N ARG A 54 4.42 -2.77 -10.84
CA ARG A 54 4.36 -3.31 -12.21
C ARG A 54 3.22 -4.33 -12.36
N ALA A 55 3.01 -5.18 -11.36
CA ALA A 55 1.91 -6.14 -11.36
C ALA A 55 0.54 -5.43 -11.36
N PHE A 56 0.37 -4.38 -10.55
CA PHE A 56 -0.85 -3.56 -10.58
C PHE A 56 -1.12 -2.97 -11.97
N LEU A 57 -0.10 -2.40 -12.61
CA LEU A 57 -0.25 -1.82 -13.95
C LEU A 57 -0.68 -2.89 -14.99
N VAL A 58 -0.07 -4.07 -14.94
CA VAL A 58 -0.47 -5.21 -15.79
C VAL A 58 -1.91 -5.61 -15.52
N THR A 59 -2.32 -5.72 -14.25
CA THR A 59 -3.69 -6.05 -13.89
C THR A 59 -4.69 -5.00 -14.38
N VAL A 60 -4.41 -3.70 -14.23
CA VAL A 60 -5.28 -2.62 -14.75
C VAL A 60 -5.48 -2.76 -16.26
N GLN A 61 -4.41 -3.06 -17.01
CA GLN A 61 -4.52 -3.30 -18.45
C GLN A 61 -5.36 -4.55 -18.76
N GLN A 62 -5.16 -5.66 -18.03
CA GLN A 62 -5.92 -6.89 -18.22
C GLN A 62 -7.41 -6.75 -17.87
N ILE A 63 -7.74 -5.97 -16.84
CA ILE A 63 -9.13 -5.64 -16.49
C ILE A 63 -9.77 -4.85 -17.63
N ASN A 64 -9.13 -3.79 -18.12
CA ASN A 64 -9.65 -3.02 -19.25
C ASN A 64 -9.84 -3.90 -20.50
N GLU A 65 -8.89 -4.79 -20.77
CA GLU A 65 -9.01 -5.74 -21.88
C GLU A 65 -10.21 -6.68 -21.70
N GLY A 66 -10.40 -7.24 -20.50
CA GLY A 66 -11.55 -8.08 -20.16
C GLY A 66 -12.88 -7.32 -20.31
N VAL A 67 -12.95 -6.07 -19.87
CA VAL A 67 -14.14 -5.21 -20.06
C VAL A 67 -14.45 -5.00 -21.54
N VAL A 68 -13.44 -4.67 -22.36
CA VAL A 68 -13.60 -4.48 -23.82
C VAL A 68 -14.07 -5.77 -24.50
N GLN A 69 -13.57 -6.92 -24.05
CA GLN A 69 -13.89 -8.24 -24.60
C GLN A 69 -15.19 -8.85 -24.04
N ASP A 70 -15.84 -8.19 -23.07
CA ASP A 70 -16.97 -8.76 -22.30
C ASP A 70 -16.61 -10.06 -21.55
N ASP A 71 -15.35 -10.19 -21.14
CA ASP A 71 -14.81 -11.33 -20.42
C ASP A 71 -14.61 -10.98 -18.93
N MET A 72 -15.69 -11.07 -18.16
CA MET A 72 -15.68 -10.78 -16.71
C MET A 72 -14.92 -11.84 -15.91
N LYS A 73 -14.77 -13.05 -16.48
CA LYS A 73 -13.91 -14.06 -15.89
C LYS A 73 -12.44 -13.61 -15.94
N LYS A 74 -11.99 -13.08 -17.08
CA LYS A 74 -10.65 -12.50 -17.22
C LYS A 74 -10.44 -11.30 -16.29
N VAL A 75 -11.44 -10.45 -16.13
CA VAL A 75 -11.41 -9.34 -15.15
C VAL A 75 -11.14 -9.88 -13.74
N ALA A 76 -11.96 -10.84 -13.29
CA ALA A 76 -11.84 -11.42 -11.96
C ALA A 76 -10.49 -12.12 -11.75
N ASP A 77 -10.10 -12.98 -12.69
CA ASP A 77 -8.82 -13.71 -12.63
C ASP A 77 -7.62 -12.76 -12.60
N ALA A 78 -7.67 -11.63 -13.32
CA ALA A 78 -6.62 -10.61 -13.30
C ALA A 78 -6.55 -9.86 -11.97
N ALA A 79 -7.71 -9.45 -11.45
CA ALA A 79 -7.81 -8.70 -10.20
C ALA A 79 -7.36 -9.53 -8.99
N ARG A 80 -7.72 -10.82 -8.92
CA ARG A 80 -7.31 -11.73 -7.84
C ARG A 80 -5.80 -11.85 -7.66
N LYS A 81 -5.02 -11.81 -8.74
CA LYS A 81 -3.55 -11.95 -8.70
C LYS A 81 -2.87 -10.90 -7.82
N VAL A 82 -3.49 -9.74 -7.70
CA VAL A 82 -2.97 -8.59 -6.95
C VAL A 82 -3.89 -8.21 -5.79
N GLY A 83 -4.82 -9.10 -5.41
CA GLY A 83 -5.65 -8.97 -4.22
C GLY A 83 -4.84 -9.13 -2.93
N ARG A 84 -5.52 -9.28 -1.80
CA ARG A 84 -4.89 -9.33 -0.46
C ARG A 84 -3.92 -10.49 -0.28
N ALA A 85 -4.13 -11.60 -0.98
CA ALA A 85 -3.22 -12.75 -0.95
C ALA A 85 -1.80 -12.39 -1.44
N ALA A 86 -1.65 -11.41 -2.34
CA ALA A 86 -0.33 -10.96 -2.81
C ALA A 86 0.53 -10.36 -1.68
N GLN A 87 -0.10 -9.88 -0.60
CA GLN A 87 0.57 -9.20 0.50
C GLN A 87 1.34 -10.15 1.43
N GLU A 88 1.04 -11.45 1.40
CA GLU A 88 1.73 -12.45 2.23
C GLU A 88 3.23 -12.53 1.92
N ALA A 89 3.63 -12.14 0.71
CA ALA A 89 5.02 -12.11 0.28
C ALA A 89 5.81 -10.90 0.81
N VAL A 90 5.16 -9.93 1.47
CA VAL A 90 5.80 -8.70 1.93
C VAL A 90 6.55 -8.93 3.26
N PRO A 91 7.88 -8.72 3.32
CA PRO A 91 8.64 -8.92 4.53
C PRO A 91 8.24 -7.96 5.66
N VAL A 92 8.22 -8.47 6.90
CA VAL A 92 7.97 -7.64 8.10
C VAL A 92 8.98 -6.50 8.23
N SER A 93 10.22 -6.70 7.79
CA SER A 93 11.27 -5.67 7.78
C SER A 93 10.88 -4.47 6.92
N LEU A 94 10.29 -4.71 5.74
CA LEU A 94 9.79 -3.66 4.86
C LEU A 94 8.58 -2.97 5.49
N MET A 95 7.61 -3.73 6.00
CA MET A 95 6.41 -3.17 6.65
C MET A 95 6.73 -2.26 7.83
N GLY A 96 7.82 -2.51 8.54
CA GLY A 96 8.30 -1.67 9.64
C GLY A 96 8.85 -0.30 9.20
N LYS A 97 9.34 -0.17 7.96
CA LYS A 97 9.90 1.08 7.42
C LYS A 97 8.83 2.01 6.82
N LEU A 98 7.73 1.43 6.34
CA LEU A 98 6.71 2.17 5.61
C LEU A 98 5.83 3.01 6.55
N PRO A 99 5.55 4.29 6.21
CA PRO A 99 4.59 5.13 6.94
C PRO A 99 3.21 4.50 7.02
N LEU A 100 2.45 4.85 8.06
CA LEU A 100 1.11 4.30 8.25
C LEU A 100 0.18 4.59 7.07
N ASP A 101 0.21 5.81 6.53
CA ASP A 101 -0.69 6.19 5.43
C ASP A 101 -0.32 5.51 4.11
N PHE A 102 0.98 5.26 3.86
CA PHE A 102 1.41 4.43 2.73
C PHE A 102 0.87 3.00 2.84
N LYS A 103 0.96 2.40 4.04
CA LYS A 103 0.42 1.05 4.29
C LYS A 103 -1.09 1.00 4.07
N LYS A 104 -1.83 2.01 4.52
CA LYS A 104 -3.28 2.10 4.28
C LYS A 104 -3.61 2.13 2.80
N LEU A 105 -2.90 2.93 2.00
CA LEU A 105 -3.08 2.98 0.55
C LEU A 105 -2.82 1.62 -0.10
N GLY A 106 -1.75 0.93 0.29
CA GLY A 106 -1.45 -0.43 -0.16
C GLY A 106 -2.59 -1.40 0.18
N PHE A 107 -2.95 -1.52 1.46
CA PHE A 107 -4.02 -2.41 1.93
C PHE A 107 -5.38 -2.14 1.25
N ASP A 108 -5.74 -0.87 1.08
CA ASP A 108 -6.98 -0.48 0.40
C ASP A 108 -6.94 -0.86 -1.07
N THR A 109 -5.79 -0.70 -1.74
CA THR A 109 -5.61 -1.09 -3.15
C THR A 109 -5.83 -2.60 -3.35
N HIS A 110 -5.18 -3.44 -2.54
CA HIS A 110 -5.38 -4.89 -2.61
C HIS A 110 -6.82 -5.30 -2.29
N THR A 111 -7.43 -4.65 -1.29
CA THR A 111 -8.82 -4.92 -0.93
C THR A 111 -9.78 -4.56 -2.06
N LYS A 112 -9.58 -3.41 -2.72
CA LYS A 112 -10.40 -2.99 -3.85
C LYS A 112 -10.22 -3.89 -5.07
N PHE A 113 -9.03 -4.44 -5.32
CA PHE A 113 -8.87 -5.47 -6.36
C PHE A 113 -9.65 -6.75 -6.03
N ASP A 114 -9.65 -7.20 -4.77
CA ASP A 114 -10.47 -8.35 -4.37
C ASP A 114 -11.98 -8.09 -4.48
N SER A 115 -12.43 -6.89 -4.11
CA SER A 115 -13.83 -6.49 -4.29
C SER A 115 -14.21 -6.43 -5.77
N LEU A 116 -13.36 -5.85 -6.62
CA LEU A 116 -13.58 -5.80 -8.06
C LEU A 116 -13.66 -7.22 -8.66
N ALA A 117 -12.80 -8.14 -8.20
CA ALA A 117 -12.89 -9.54 -8.62
C ALA A 117 -14.23 -10.19 -8.25
N LEU A 118 -14.69 -9.99 -7.01
CA LEU A 118 -15.98 -10.51 -6.55
C LEU A 118 -17.16 -9.95 -7.35
N ASP A 119 -17.15 -8.64 -7.60
CA ASP A 119 -18.22 -7.98 -8.35
C ASP A 119 -18.27 -8.45 -9.81
N ALA A 120 -17.10 -8.61 -10.44
CA ALA A 120 -17.01 -9.16 -11.79
C ALA A 120 -17.53 -10.62 -11.86
N GLU A 121 -17.25 -11.45 -10.84
CA GLU A 121 -17.75 -12.82 -10.74
C GLU A 121 -19.28 -12.88 -10.52
N GLN A 122 -19.82 -11.99 -9.69
CA GLN A 122 -21.21 -12.06 -9.24
C GLN A 122 -22.19 -11.34 -10.16
N PHE A 123 -21.81 -10.16 -10.66
CA PHE A 123 -22.70 -9.28 -11.40
C PHE A 123 -22.33 -9.20 -12.88
N GLY A 124 -21.03 -9.24 -13.19
CA GLY A 124 -20.53 -9.15 -14.57
C GLY A 124 -20.88 -7.84 -15.29
N ASP A 125 -21.12 -6.76 -14.52
CA ASP A 125 -21.52 -5.45 -15.05
C ASP A 125 -20.28 -4.60 -15.39
N LYS A 126 -20.20 -4.13 -16.64
CA LYS A 126 -19.03 -3.42 -17.17
C LYS A 126 -18.92 -2.03 -16.56
N GLU A 127 -20.03 -1.31 -16.47
CA GLU A 127 -20.09 0.05 -15.94
C GLU A 127 -19.68 0.07 -14.46
N GLN A 128 -20.17 -0.88 -13.66
CA GLN A 128 -19.77 -1.07 -12.26
C GLN A 128 -18.27 -1.42 -12.17
N THR A 129 -17.79 -2.35 -13.00
CA THR A 129 -16.37 -2.73 -13.02
C THR A 129 -15.46 -1.54 -13.32
N LEU A 130 -15.81 -0.73 -14.32
CA LEU A 130 -15.06 0.48 -14.68
C LEU A 130 -15.15 1.55 -13.59
N GLY A 131 -16.31 1.70 -12.94
CA GLY A 131 -16.50 2.59 -11.80
C GLY A 131 -15.58 2.20 -10.64
N ALA A 132 -15.58 0.92 -10.26
CA ALA A 132 -14.71 0.39 -9.21
C ALA A 132 -13.22 0.55 -9.54
N LEU A 133 -12.82 0.28 -10.79
CA LEU A 133 -11.45 0.49 -11.25
C LEU A 133 -11.04 1.97 -11.16
N THR A 134 -11.93 2.88 -11.54
CA THR A 134 -11.71 4.34 -11.47
C THR A 134 -11.52 4.80 -10.03
N GLU A 135 -12.34 4.30 -9.10
CA GLU A 135 -12.18 4.61 -7.67
C GLU A 135 -10.88 4.04 -7.10
N LEU A 136 -10.53 2.80 -7.46
CA LEU A 136 -9.27 2.17 -7.04
C LEU A 136 -8.07 2.99 -7.50
N MET A 137 -8.05 3.48 -8.74
CA MET A 137 -6.93 4.26 -9.29
C MET A 137 -6.66 5.58 -8.54
N GLN A 138 -7.59 6.08 -7.73
CA GLN A 138 -7.32 7.21 -6.84
C GLN A 138 -6.24 6.90 -5.79
N ASN A 139 -6.08 5.63 -5.40
CA ASN A 139 -4.98 5.21 -4.53
C ASN A 139 -3.64 5.31 -5.24
N CYS A 140 -3.58 4.93 -6.53
CA CYS A 140 -2.38 5.10 -7.35
C CYS A 140 -1.99 6.57 -7.39
N ILE A 141 -2.94 7.45 -7.72
CA ILE A 141 -2.71 8.90 -7.80
C ILE A 141 -2.22 9.45 -6.46
N SER A 142 -2.91 9.11 -5.37
CA SER A 142 -2.56 9.57 -4.01
C SER A 142 -1.17 9.08 -3.59
N CYS A 143 -0.84 7.82 -3.88
CA CYS A 143 0.47 7.25 -3.58
C CYS A 143 1.58 7.94 -4.38
N HIS A 144 1.40 8.08 -5.70
CA HIS A 144 2.40 8.69 -6.59
C HIS A 144 2.59 10.20 -6.34
N ALA A 145 1.54 10.89 -5.89
CA ALA A 145 1.60 12.30 -5.50
C ALA A 145 2.22 12.53 -4.12
N GLY A 146 2.07 11.57 -3.19
CA GLY A 146 2.58 11.69 -1.83
C GLY A 146 3.98 11.11 -1.61
N TYR A 147 4.36 10.10 -2.40
CA TYR A 147 5.54 9.29 -2.12
C TYR A 147 6.46 9.12 -3.33
N ARG A 148 7.74 8.95 -3.02
CA ARG A 148 8.77 8.46 -3.94
C ARG A 148 9.60 7.41 -3.22
N ILE A 149 10.28 6.56 -3.98
CA ILE A 149 11.11 5.49 -3.45
C ILE A 149 12.56 5.78 -3.82
N ASP A 150 13.38 6.06 -2.81
CA ASP A 150 14.82 6.23 -2.96
C ASP A 150 15.54 5.13 -2.18
N LEU A 151 16.81 4.92 -2.51
CA LEU A 151 17.63 3.97 -1.76
C LEU A 151 18.11 4.64 -0.48
N VAL A 152 18.16 3.88 0.63
CA VAL A 152 18.97 4.30 1.77
C VAL A 152 20.38 4.53 1.23
N MET A 153 20.91 5.74 1.41
CA MET A 153 22.13 6.25 0.77
C MET A 153 23.26 5.19 0.63
N GLU A 154 23.96 5.19 -0.52
CA GLU A 154 25.39 4.87 -0.56
C GLU A 154 26.20 5.98 0.14
#